data_AF-A0AAX1DKY5-F1
#
_entry.id   AF-A0AAX1DKY5-F1
#
_cell.length_a   1.000
_cell.length_b   1.000
_cell.length_c   1.000
_cell.angle_alpha   90.00
_cell.angle_beta   90.00
_cell.angle_gamma   90.00
#
_symmetry.space_group_name_H-M   'P 1'
#
loop_
_entity.id
_entity.type
_entity.pdbx_description
1 polymer ?
#
loop_
_entity_poly.entity_id
_entity_poly.type
_entity_poly.pdbx_seq_one_letter_code
_entity_poly.pdbx_strand_id
1 'polypeptide(L)'
;MSGYQVFNSAGALVIDSDYKGTYYRDTVNYTGITDIGYYNISCQLGNSTDMGHANASIPLDDNLRWFKPNNNAKMFFTGPDWMTANAGSMARSRSDMPVESGYRDVFNSAGQLVWSAVMAAKIPRILGFFDVPANFDLDNSVYSQAIGNNTWILVSSVPGGNISDDGSATGFSGPFFRFQNGTLQCQWVNQLQQSWASTLKPYGMRIPYGIFSNLS
;
A
#
# COMPACT_ATOMS: atom_id res chain seq x y z
N MET A 1 28.15 15.94 -5.84
CA MET A 1 28.18 16.78 -4.63
C MET A 1 27.65 15.89 -3.50
N SER A 2 28.55 15.27 -2.73
CA SER A 2 28.16 14.43 -1.58
C SER A 2 27.64 15.32 -0.45
N GLY A 3 26.65 14.84 0.31
CA GLY A 3 26.03 15.59 1.40
C GLY A 3 25.03 16.67 0.99
N TYR A 4 24.55 16.68 -0.26
CA TYR A 4 23.45 17.59 -0.64
C TYR A 4 22.12 17.06 -0.10
N GLN A 5 21.49 17.84 0.77
CA GLN A 5 20.22 17.50 1.38
C GLN A 5 19.20 18.61 1.18
N VAL A 6 17.96 18.23 0.85
CA VAL A 6 16.82 19.15 0.78
C VAL A 6 15.77 18.66 1.76
N PHE A 7 15.30 19.57 2.60
CA PHE A 7 14.25 19.32 3.59
C PHE A 7 12.96 20.04 3.17
N ASN A 8 11.80 19.47 3.50
CA ASN A 8 10.53 20.15 3.34
C ASN A 8 10.30 21.16 4.47
N SER A 9 9.22 21.94 4.40
CA SER A 9 8.87 22.94 5.42
C SER A 9 8.56 22.36 6.80
N ALA A 10 8.40 21.04 6.91
CA ALA A 10 8.23 20.31 8.16
C ALA A 10 9.53 19.68 8.69
N GLY A 11 10.68 19.94 8.05
CA GLY A 11 11.99 19.42 8.46
C GLY A 11 12.27 17.97 8.05
N ALA A 12 11.42 17.36 7.21
CA ALA A 12 11.66 16.02 6.69
C ALA A 12 12.58 16.06 5.47
N LEU A 13 13.58 15.17 5.45
CA LEU A 13 14.50 14.99 4.33
C LEU A 13 13.76 14.46 3.10
N VAL A 14 13.86 15.17 1.97
CA VAL A 14 13.13 14.88 0.73
C VAL A 14 14.07 14.52 -0.43
N ILE A 15 15.28 15.06 -0.42
CA ILE A 15 16.34 14.74 -1.38
C ILE A 15 17.62 14.57 -0.57
N ASP A 16 18.32 13.46 -0.81
CA ASP A 16 19.65 13.21 -0.28
C ASP A 16 20.54 12.74 -1.44
N SER A 17 21.71 13.35 -1.61
CA SER A 17 22.67 12.94 -2.64
C SER A 17 23.20 11.52 -2.44
N ASP A 18 23.11 11.00 -1.22
CA ASP A 18 23.67 9.70 -0.85
C ASP A 18 22.62 8.58 -0.96
N TYR A 19 21.33 8.92 -1.11
CA TYR A 19 20.23 7.95 -1.24
C TYR A 19 19.35 8.22 -2.46
N LYS A 20 19.24 7.20 -3.31
CA LYS A 20 18.28 7.20 -4.42
C LYS A 20 16.91 6.72 -3.94
N GLY A 21 15.90 7.58 -4.07
CA GLY A 21 14.51 7.24 -3.78
C GLY A 21 13.93 6.20 -4.75
N THR A 22 12.67 5.82 -4.54
CA THR A 22 11.94 4.99 -5.52
C THR A 22 11.19 5.86 -6.52
N TYR A 23 11.20 5.45 -7.78
CA TYR A 23 10.51 6.14 -8.86
C TYR A 23 9.42 5.25 -9.42
N TYR A 24 8.33 5.89 -9.85
CA TYR A 24 7.22 5.29 -10.55
C TYR A 24 7.70 4.48 -11.76
N ARG A 25 7.18 3.26 -11.88
CA ARG A 25 7.44 2.32 -12.96
C ARG A 25 6.24 2.21 -13.89
N ASP A 26 5.14 1.69 -13.37
CA ASP A 26 3.90 1.44 -14.09
C ASP A 26 2.69 1.32 -13.14
N THR A 27 1.49 1.22 -13.72
CA THR A 27 0.22 1.06 -13.00
C THR A 27 -0.62 -0.02 -13.68
N VAL A 28 -1.32 -0.81 -12.86
CA VAL A 28 -2.32 -1.80 -13.28
C VAL A 28 -3.66 -1.46 -12.62
N ASN A 29 -4.74 -1.51 -13.40
CA ASN A 29 -6.09 -1.31 -12.88
C ASN A 29 -6.68 -2.64 -12.42
N TYR A 30 -7.19 -2.67 -11.19
CA TYR A 30 -7.87 -3.83 -10.61
C TYR A 30 -9.37 -3.73 -10.91
N THR A 31 -9.72 -3.93 -12.18
CA THR A 31 -11.08 -3.79 -12.72
C THR A 31 -11.91 -5.07 -12.54
N GLY A 32 -11.38 -6.21 -12.97
CA GLY A 32 -12.07 -7.51 -12.92
C GLY A 32 -11.54 -8.41 -11.81
N ILE A 33 -12.36 -9.35 -11.39
CA ILE A 33 -12.03 -10.37 -10.39
C ILE A 33 -12.47 -11.76 -10.86
N THR A 34 -11.81 -12.82 -10.37
CA THR A 34 -12.23 -14.23 -10.52
C THR A 34 -12.68 -14.81 -9.18
N ASP A 35 -13.29 -16.00 -9.23
CA ASP A 35 -13.61 -16.80 -8.03
C ASP A 35 -14.49 -16.06 -7.02
N ILE A 36 -15.41 -15.23 -7.53
CA ILE A 36 -16.20 -14.31 -6.71
C ILE A 36 -16.95 -15.07 -5.62
N GLY A 37 -16.75 -14.67 -4.37
CA GLY A 37 -17.41 -15.22 -3.20
C GLY A 37 -16.91 -16.61 -2.78
N TYR A 38 -15.83 -17.13 -3.39
CA TYR A 38 -15.28 -18.44 -3.04
C TYR A 38 -14.82 -18.51 -1.58
N TYR A 39 -14.09 -17.49 -1.12
CA TYR A 39 -13.72 -17.33 0.29
C TYR A 39 -14.70 -16.39 1.00
N ASN A 40 -15.27 -16.86 2.11
CA ASN A 40 -16.22 -16.09 2.91
C ASN A 40 -15.56 -15.61 4.23
N ILE A 41 -15.04 -14.40 4.18
CA ILE A 41 -14.51 -13.63 5.29
C ILE A 41 -15.59 -12.64 5.70
N SER A 42 -15.99 -12.65 6.97
CA SER A 42 -16.98 -11.73 7.53
C SER A 42 -16.42 -11.00 8.74
N CYS A 43 -16.66 -9.70 8.81
CA CYS A 43 -16.19 -8.82 9.87
C CYS A 43 -17.10 -7.59 10.02
N GLN A 44 -16.77 -6.66 10.91
CA GLN A 44 -17.57 -5.45 11.13
C GLN A 44 -17.59 -4.50 9.92
N LEU A 45 -16.66 -4.67 8.97
CA LEU A 45 -16.60 -3.91 7.71
C LEU A 45 -17.49 -4.49 6.60
N GLY A 46 -18.12 -5.64 6.85
CA GLY A 46 -18.96 -6.38 5.91
C GLY A 46 -18.46 -7.81 5.69
N ASN A 47 -18.81 -8.38 4.54
CA ASN A 47 -18.35 -9.70 4.12
C ASN A 47 -17.67 -9.65 2.76
N SER A 48 -17.03 -10.76 2.38
CA SER A 48 -16.29 -10.92 1.12
C SER A 48 -17.05 -11.69 0.03
N THR A 49 -18.38 -11.81 0.13
CA THR A 49 -19.18 -12.57 -0.87
C THR A 49 -19.17 -11.95 -2.27
N ASP A 50 -18.84 -10.66 -2.37
CA ASP A 50 -18.66 -9.89 -3.61
C ASP A 50 -17.18 -9.64 -3.95
N MET A 51 -16.26 -10.29 -3.24
CA MET A 51 -14.82 -10.20 -3.47
C MET A 51 -14.31 -11.43 -4.22
N GLY A 52 -13.19 -11.27 -4.92
CA GLY A 52 -12.53 -12.29 -5.71
C GLY A 52 -11.06 -11.98 -5.90
N HIS A 53 -10.30 -12.86 -6.57
CA HIS A 53 -8.91 -12.57 -6.91
C HIS A 53 -8.84 -11.50 -8.01
N ALA A 54 -8.04 -10.46 -7.79
CA ALA A 54 -7.84 -9.40 -8.77
C ALA A 54 -7.19 -9.96 -10.06
N ASN A 55 -7.81 -9.67 -11.20
CA ASN A 55 -7.22 -9.97 -12.50
C ASN A 55 -5.90 -9.22 -12.66
N ALA A 56 -4.85 -9.93 -13.09
CA ALA A 56 -3.50 -9.37 -13.23
C ALA A 56 -2.99 -8.71 -11.93
N SER A 57 -3.33 -9.29 -10.77
CA SER A 57 -2.75 -8.89 -9.48
C SER A 57 -1.23 -8.79 -9.60
N ILE A 58 -0.68 -7.64 -9.19
CA ILE A 58 0.75 -7.42 -9.23
C ILE A 58 1.43 -8.42 -8.28
N PRO A 59 2.44 -9.17 -8.76
CA PRO A 59 3.13 -10.16 -7.94
C PRO A 59 3.85 -9.53 -6.75
N LEU A 60 4.09 -10.33 -5.73
CA LEU A 60 4.98 -9.98 -4.62
C LEU A 60 6.42 -10.04 -5.14
N ASP A 61 6.97 -8.90 -5.53
CA ASP A 61 8.32 -8.73 -6.07
C ASP A 61 9.06 -7.55 -5.38
N ASP A 62 10.27 -7.25 -5.84
CA ASP A 62 11.08 -6.17 -5.26
C ASP A 62 10.56 -4.75 -5.52
N ASN A 63 9.44 -4.57 -6.24
CA ASN A 63 8.85 -3.26 -6.39
C ASN A 63 8.03 -2.90 -5.14
N LEU A 64 8.08 -1.63 -4.76
CA LEU A 64 7.10 -1.09 -3.82
C LEU A 64 5.75 -0.99 -4.52
N ARG A 65 4.72 -1.58 -3.92
CA ARG A 65 3.34 -1.61 -4.41
C ARG A 65 2.51 -0.55 -3.71
N TRP A 66 1.90 0.32 -4.49
CA TRP A 66 1.08 1.43 -4.03
C TRP A 66 -0.34 1.25 -4.54
N PHE A 67 -1.33 1.18 -3.66
CA PHE A 67 -2.72 0.99 -4.06
C PHE A 67 -3.54 2.28 -3.89
N LYS A 68 -4.22 2.71 -4.95
CA LYS A 68 -5.21 3.79 -4.93
C LYS A 68 -6.60 3.16 -4.90
N PRO A 69 -7.28 3.10 -3.75
CA PRO A 69 -8.61 2.51 -3.66
C PRO A 69 -9.68 3.41 -4.30
N ASN A 70 -10.61 2.79 -5.01
CA ASN A 70 -11.87 3.41 -5.40
C ASN A 70 -12.84 3.44 -4.22
N ASN A 71 -13.83 4.34 -4.29
CA ASN A 71 -14.84 4.43 -3.25
C ASN A 71 -15.61 3.11 -3.09
N ASN A 72 -15.84 2.71 -1.84
CA ASN A 72 -16.46 1.44 -1.43
C ASN A 72 -15.65 0.17 -1.71
N ALA A 73 -14.38 0.28 -2.11
CA ALA A 73 -13.53 -0.90 -2.28
C ALA A 73 -13.32 -1.64 -0.95
N LYS A 74 -13.44 -2.98 -0.98
CA LYS A 74 -12.95 -3.86 0.08
C LYS A 74 -11.72 -4.61 -0.41
N MET A 75 -10.72 -4.73 0.44
CA MET A 75 -9.38 -5.16 0.05
C MET A 75 -8.78 -6.08 1.11
N PHE A 76 -8.19 -7.17 0.65
CA PHE A 76 -7.41 -8.11 1.45
C PHE A 76 -6.19 -8.54 0.63
N PHE A 77 -5.01 -7.99 0.95
CA PHE A 77 -3.83 -8.06 0.09
C PHE A 77 -3.07 -9.39 0.26
N THR A 78 -3.55 -10.42 -0.44
CA THR A 78 -3.07 -11.81 -0.33
C THR A 78 -2.01 -12.24 -1.33
N GLY A 79 -1.87 -11.53 -2.46
CA GLY A 79 -0.96 -11.91 -3.55
C GLY A 79 -1.17 -13.35 -4.08
N PRO A 80 -2.15 -13.62 -4.97
CA PRO A 80 -3.00 -12.65 -5.68
C PRO A 80 -3.99 -11.95 -4.75
N ASP A 81 -4.11 -10.63 -4.89
CA ASP A 81 -4.90 -9.80 -3.97
C ASP A 81 -6.41 -10.12 -4.06
N TRP A 82 -7.09 -10.24 -2.91
CA TRP A 82 -8.51 -10.55 -2.81
C TRP A 82 -9.33 -9.28 -2.53
N MET A 83 -10.24 -8.93 -3.43
CA MET A 83 -10.92 -7.62 -3.38
C MET A 83 -12.22 -7.56 -4.17
N THR A 84 -12.97 -6.48 -4.02
CA THR A 84 -14.16 -6.20 -4.85
C THR A 84 -13.78 -5.90 -6.30
N ALA A 85 -14.71 -6.13 -7.23
CA ALA A 85 -14.57 -5.63 -8.60
C ALA A 85 -14.39 -4.11 -8.61
N ASN A 86 -13.60 -3.59 -9.54
CA ASN A 86 -13.25 -2.16 -9.64
C ASN A 86 -12.67 -1.56 -8.35
N ALA A 87 -11.92 -2.34 -7.56
CA ALA A 87 -11.39 -1.88 -6.28
C ALA A 87 -10.40 -0.71 -6.39
N GLY A 88 -9.75 -0.50 -7.53
CA GLY A 88 -8.81 0.61 -7.69
C GLY A 88 -7.68 0.32 -8.67
N SER A 89 -6.51 0.90 -8.41
CA SER A 89 -5.30 0.73 -9.21
C SER A 89 -4.08 0.46 -8.33
N MET A 90 -3.18 -0.40 -8.79
CA MET A 90 -1.90 -0.69 -8.16
C MET A 90 -0.76 -0.11 -9.00
N ALA A 91 0.01 0.82 -8.43
CA ALA A 91 1.22 1.36 -9.02
C ALA A 91 2.46 0.67 -8.42
N ARG A 92 3.52 0.57 -9.22
CA ARG A 92 4.84 0.09 -8.78
C ARG A 92 5.84 1.23 -8.75
N SER A 93 6.68 1.25 -7.73
CA SER A 93 7.90 2.07 -7.70
C SER A 93 9.13 1.25 -7.34
N ARG A 94 10.29 1.63 -7.88
CA ARG A 94 11.57 0.94 -7.62
C ARG A 94 12.73 1.93 -7.64
N SER A 95 13.81 1.62 -6.94
CA SER A 95 15.01 2.46 -6.83
C SER A 95 15.98 2.31 -8.01
N ASP A 96 15.86 1.23 -8.79
CA ASP A 96 16.71 0.97 -9.97
C ASP A 96 16.22 1.68 -11.25
N MET A 97 15.04 2.30 -11.21
CA MET A 97 14.48 3.05 -12.34
C MET A 97 15.45 4.14 -12.83
N PRO A 98 15.68 4.27 -14.15
CA PRO A 98 16.56 5.31 -14.69
C PRO A 98 16.14 6.71 -14.26
N VAL A 99 17.11 7.54 -13.88
CA VAL A 99 16.90 8.96 -13.59
C VAL A 99 17.26 9.74 -14.84
N GLU A 100 16.32 10.56 -15.33
CA GLU A 100 16.55 11.44 -16.46
C GLU A 100 17.16 12.75 -15.96
N SER A 101 18.23 13.20 -16.63
CA SER A 101 18.83 14.53 -16.38
C SER A 101 17.93 15.63 -16.94
N GLY A 102 17.92 16.79 -16.29
CA GLY A 102 17.11 17.92 -16.72
C GLY A 102 17.43 19.20 -15.96
N TYR A 103 16.40 19.88 -15.44
CA TYR A 103 16.58 21.08 -14.62
C TYR A 103 16.91 20.69 -13.18
N ARG A 104 18.06 21.15 -12.66
CA ARG A 104 18.60 20.84 -11.32
C ARG A 104 18.81 19.35 -11.06
N ASP A 105 20.01 18.91 -11.39
CA ASP A 105 20.48 17.55 -11.16
C ASP A 105 21.26 17.44 -9.85
N VAL A 106 21.04 16.34 -9.14
CA VAL A 106 21.77 15.97 -7.93
C VAL A 106 22.55 14.71 -8.21
N PHE A 107 23.87 14.80 -8.04
CA PHE A 107 24.81 13.71 -8.25
C PHE A 107 25.43 13.28 -6.93
N ASN A 108 25.56 11.96 -6.74
CA ASN A 108 26.28 11.40 -5.60
C ASN A 108 27.80 11.64 -5.71
N SER A 109 28.56 11.14 -4.73
CA SER A 109 30.03 11.24 -4.70
C SER A 109 30.72 10.50 -5.86
N ALA A 110 30.08 9.47 -6.43
CA ALA A 110 30.56 8.71 -7.60
C ALA A 110 30.19 9.36 -8.95
N GLY A 111 29.57 10.54 -8.95
CA GLY A 111 29.13 11.23 -10.16
C GLY A 111 27.88 10.63 -10.82
N GLN A 112 27.15 9.74 -10.14
CA GLN A 112 25.91 9.16 -10.64
C GLN A 112 24.74 10.10 -10.35
N LEU A 113 23.86 10.29 -11.32
CA LEU A 113 22.64 11.06 -11.16
C LEU A 113 21.66 10.30 -10.25
N VAL A 114 21.38 10.85 -9.07
CA VAL A 114 20.48 10.23 -8.08
C VAL A 114 19.10 10.86 -8.06
N TRP A 115 18.98 12.12 -8.47
CA TRP A 115 17.73 12.86 -8.54
C TRP A 115 17.82 14.00 -9.56
N SER A 116 16.70 14.32 -10.20
CA SER A 116 16.54 15.51 -11.04
C SER A 116 15.13 16.07 -10.88
N ALA A 117 14.93 17.38 -11.05
CA ALA A 117 13.61 17.98 -10.87
C ALA A 117 12.58 17.46 -11.90
N VAL A 118 13.03 17.03 -13.09
CA VAL A 118 12.14 16.41 -14.09
C VAL A 118 11.56 15.08 -13.61
N MET A 119 12.25 14.41 -12.69
CA MET A 119 11.82 13.13 -12.11
C MET A 119 10.98 13.31 -10.84
N ALA A 120 10.87 14.53 -10.29
CA ALA A 120 10.17 14.80 -9.04
C ALA A 120 8.69 14.40 -9.07
N ALA A 121 8.08 14.38 -10.25
CA ALA A 121 6.69 13.97 -10.44
C ALA A 121 6.49 12.44 -10.47
N LYS A 122 7.58 11.68 -10.68
CA LYS A 122 7.62 10.22 -10.63
C LYS A 122 7.91 9.68 -9.22
N ILE A 123 8.13 10.55 -8.23
CA ILE A 123 8.41 10.12 -6.84
C ILE A 123 7.11 10.20 -6.02
N PRO A 124 6.74 9.15 -5.27
CA PRO A 124 5.61 9.23 -4.34
C PRO A 124 5.89 10.26 -3.25
N ARG A 125 4.97 11.20 -3.06
CA ARG A 125 5.03 12.21 -1.98
C ARG A 125 4.20 11.73 -0.81
N ILE A 126 4.86 11.41 0.30
CA ILE A 126 4.18 10.97 1.53
C ILE A 126 3.41 12.14 2.13
N LEU A 127 2.11 11.94 2.33
CA LEU A 127 1.21 12.91 2.97
C LEU A 127 1.04 12.61 4.46
N GLY A 128 1.15 11.34 4.84
CA GLY A 128 1.02 10.90 6.21
C GLY A 128 1.07 9.39 6.33
N PHE A 129 0.60 8.89 7.46
CA PHE A 129 0.57 7.46 7.76
C PHE A 129 -0.81 7.07 8.27
N PHE A 130 -1.33 5.94 7.80
CA PHE A 130 -2.41 5.23 8.46
C PHE A 130 -1.80 4.50 9.66
N ASP A 131 -2.11 4.97 10.86
CA ASP A 131 -1.31 4.70 12.06
C ASP A 131 -2.20 4.04 13.13
N VAL A 132 -2.27 2.70 13.10
CA VAL A 132 -2.96 1.92 14.13
C VAL A 132 -2.06 1.90 15.36
N PRO A 133 -2.52 2.45 16.51
CA PRO A 133 -1.66 2.57 17.67
C PRO A 133 -1.38 1.20 18.30
N ALA A 134 -0.26 1.11 19.00
CA ALA A 134 0.07 -0.04 19.83
C ALA A 134 -1.07 -0.35 20.80
N ASN A 135 -1.33 -1.63 21.00
CA ASN A 135 -2.37 -2.22 21.83
C ASN A 135 -3.82 -1.97 21.38
N PHE A 136 -4.06 -1.28 20.25
CA PHE A 136 -5.40 -1.21 19.68
C PHE A 136 -5.93 -2.61 19.36
N ASP A 137 -7.21 -2.87 19.59
CA ASP A 137 -7.77 -4.22 19.46
C ASP A 137 -8.39 -4.46 18.08
N LEU A 138 -7.55 -4.65 17.05
CA LEU A 138 -8.03 -4.91 15.68
C LEU A 138 -8.76 -6.24 15.52
N ASP A 139 -8.62 -7.19 16.45
CA ASP A 139 -9.38 -8.46 16.40
C ASP A 139 -10.89 -8.21 16.56
N ASN A 140 -11.27 -7.29 17.44
CA ASN A 140 -12.67 -7.03 17.81
C ASN A 140 -13.19 -5.64 17.45
N SER A 141 -12.33 -4.78 16.89
CA SER A 141 -12.67 -3.39 16.58
C SER A 141 -12.16 -2.96 15.21
N VAL A 142 -12.90 -2.03 14.60
CA VAL A 142 -12.48 -1.33 13.39
C VAL A 142 -11.67 -0.10 13.75
N TYR A 143 -10.45 0.01 13.24
CA TYR A 143 -9.71 1.26 13.19
C TYR A 143 -10.10 2.04 11.92
N SER A 144 -10.39 3.33 12.04
CA SER A 144 -10.75 4.20 10.91
C SER A 144 -9.95 5.48 10.94
N GLN A 145 -9.44 5.91 9.79
CA GLN A 145 -8.70 7.14 9.66
C GLN A 145 -8.99 7.81 8.31
N ALA A 146 -9.26 9.11 8.34
CA ALA A 146 -9.32 9.92 7.13
C ALA A 146 -7.92 10.04 6.51
N ILE A 147 -7.77 9.55 5.29
CA ILE A 147 -6.53 9.65 4.50
C ILE A 147 -6.73 10.52 3.24
N GLY A 148 -7.95 11.01 3.01
CA GLY A 148 -8.32 11.79 1.84
C GLY A 148 -8.68 10.93 0.63
N ASN A 149 -9.30 11.55 -0.36
CA ASN A 149 -9.56 10.90 -1.65
C ASN A 149 -8.33 10.97 -2.54
N ASN A 150 -8.25 10.07 -3.53
CA ASN A 150 -7.17 10.00 -4.52
C ASN A 150 -5.77 9.78 -3.92
N THR A 151 -5.68 9.13 -2.77
CA THR A 151 -4.40 8.78 -2.12
C THR A 151 -3.99 7.36 -2.43
N TRP A 152 -2.67 7.16 -2.47
CA TRP A 152 -2.02 5.88 -2.70
C TRP A 152 -1.49 5.36 -1.37
N ILE A 153 -1.83 4.12 -1.02
CA ILE A 153 -1.41 3.44 0.21
C ILE A 153 -0.25 2.51 -0.12
N LEU A 154 0.85 2.55 0.64
CA LEU A 154 1.99 1.66 0.42
C LEU A 154 1.68 0.24 0.93
N VAL A 155 1.14 -0.59 0.05
CA VAL A 155 0.74 -1.98 0.35
C VAL A 155 1.94 -2.84 0.73
N SER A 156 3.14 -2.54 0.21
CA SER A 156 4.36 -3.23 0.64
C SER A 156 4.73 -3.01 2.12
N SER A 157 4.11 -2.06 2.81
CA SER A 157 4.24 -1.87 4.27
C SER A 157 3.12 -2.54 5.08
N VAL A 158 2.18 -3.21 4.42
CA VAL A 158 1.13 -3.99 5.05
C VAL A 158 1.69 -5.40 5.34
N PRO A 159 1.42 -6.01 6.51
CA PRO A 159 1.84 -7.39 6.80
C PRO A 159 1.24 -8.46 5.85
N GLY A 160 0.38 -8.05 4.91
CA GLY A 160 -0.32 -8.93 3.97
C GLY A 160 -1.50 -9.65 4.62
N GLY A 161 -2.48 -10.01 3.78
CA GLY A 161 -3.46 -11.03 4.12
C GLY A 161 -2.92 -12.40 3.73
N ASN A 162 -3.38 -13.45 4.40
CA ASN A 162 -3.14 -14.83 4.02
C ASN A 162 -4.49 -15.54 3.88
N ILE A 163 -4.64 -16.34 2.83
CA ILE A 163 -5.75 -17.27 2.64
C ILE A 163 -5.15 -18.61 2.24
N SER A 164 -5.61 -19.68 2.87
CA SER A 164 -5.20 -21.05 2.56
C SER A 164 -6.39 -22.00 2.73
N ASP A 165 -6.50 -23.02 1.90
CA ASP A 165 -7.47 -24.09 2.07
C ASP A 165 -6.87 -25.47 1.73
N ASP A 166 -7.49 -26.52 2.28
CA ASP A 166 -7.15 -27.92 2.02
C ASP A 166 -8.27 -28.66 1.25
N GLY A 167 -9.20 -27.91 0.66
CA GLY A 167 -10.42 -28.43 0.04
C GLY A 167 -11.55 -28.82 1.00
N SER A 168 -11.31 -28.82 2.32
CA SER A 168 -12.32 -29.11 3.36
C SER A 168 -12.51 -27.95 4.34
N ALA A 169 -11.43 -27.26 4.69
CA ALA A 169 -11.42 -26.10 5.58
C ALA A 169 -10.63 -24.95 4.95
N THR A 170 -11.08 -23.73 5.23
CA THR A 170 -10.37 -22.50 4.85
C THR A 170 -9.82 -21.82 6.09
N GLY A 171 -8.54 -21.47 6.06
CA GLY A 171 -7.90 -20.57 7.00
C GLY A 171 -7.60 -19.22 6.36
N PHE A 172 -7.67 -18.15 7.14
CA PHE A 172 -7.23 -16.82 6.72
C PHE A 172 -6.74 -16.01 7.91
N SER A 173 -5.86 -15.04 7.67
CA SER A 173 -5.38 -14.09 8.66
C SER A 173 -4.88 -12.82 8.01
N GLY A 174 -5.19 -11.66 8.58
CA GLY A 174 -4.56 -10.40 8.20
C GLY A 174 -5.50 -9.19 8.26
N PRO A 175 -5.04 -8.03 7.77
CA PRO A 175 -5.82 -6.80 7.77
C PRO A 175 -6.82 -6.79 6.61
N PHE A 176 -8.10 -6.77 6.94
CA PHE A 176 -9.20 -6.51 6.01
C PHE A 176 -9.49 -5.02 5.98
N PHE A 177 -9.40 -4.43 4.79
CA PHE A 177 -9.61 -3.01 4.60
C PHE A 177 -10.91 -2.69 3.87
N ARG A 178 -11.50 -1.54 4.21
CA ARG A 178 -12.57 -0.91 3.45
C ARG A 178 -12.24 0.57 3.26
N PHE A 179 -12.41 1.06 2.03
CA PHE A 179 -12.25 2.48 1.74
C PHE A 179 -13.61 3.11 1.43
N GLN A 180 -13.93 4.21 2.12
CA GLN A 180 -15.17 4.93 1.89
C GLN A 180 -14.98 6.43 2.09
N ASN A 181 -15.27 7.21 1.03
CA ASN A 181 -15.30 8.67 1.03
C ASN A 181 -14.05 9.31 1.69
N GLY A 182 -12.86 8.83 1.34
CA GLY A 182 -11.60 9.35 1.88
C GLY A 182 -11.19 8.79 3.24
N THR A 183 -11.98 7.88 3.82
CA THR A 183 -11.66 7.17 5.04
C THR A 183 -11.20 5.75 4.71
N LEU A 184 -10.02 5.39 5.20
CA LEU A 184 -9.56 4.01 5.22
C LEU A 184 -9.95 3.38 6.55
N GLN A 185 -10.52 2.19 6.50
CA GLN A 185 -10.92 1.41 7.67
C GLN A 185 -10.21 0.06 7.62
N CYS A 186 -9.85 -0.46 8.79
CA CYS A 186 -9.13 -1.73 8.94
C CYS A 186 -9.69 -2.50 10.12
N GLN A 187 -9.88 -3.81 9.94
CA GLN A 187 -10.06 -4.78 11.01
C GLN A 187 -9.12 -5.96 10.73
N TRP A 188 -8.57 -6.59 11.77
CA TRP A 188 -7.89 -7.87 11.60
C TRP A 188 -8.93 -8.98 11.55
N VAL A 189 -8.86 -9.80 10.52
CA VAL A 189 -9.71 -10.97 10.37
C VAL A 189 -8.84 -12.21 10.50
N ASN A 190 -9.33 -13.22 11.21
CA ASN A 190 -8.65 -14.51 11.27
C ASN A 190 -9.61 -15.68 11.45
N GLN A 191 -9.26 -16.81 10.86
CA GLN A 191 -9.88 -18.11 11.05
C GLN A 191 -8.80 -19.18 10.87
N LEU A 192 -8.65 -20.08 11.85
CA LEU A 192 -7.66 -21.17 11.84
C LEU A 192 -6.19 -20.70 11.63
N GLN A 193 -5.92 -19.41 11.82
CA GLN A 193 -4.63 -18.77 11.64
C GLN A 193 -4.45 -17.64 12.68
N GLN A 194 -3.30 -16.98 12.66
CA GLN A 194 -2.87 -16.02 13.69
C GLN A 194 -3.83 -14.82 13.83
N SER A 195 -4.01 -14.35 15.07
CA SER A 195 -4.76 -13.14 15.38
C SER A 195 -3.85 -11.91 15.43
N TRP A 196 -4.43 -10.72 15.44
CA TRP A 196 -3.71 -9.47 15.67
C TRP A 196 -3.01 -9.48 17.03
N ALA A 197 -3.71 -9.95 18.07
CA ALA A 197 -3.17 -10.10 19.42
C ALA A 197 -1.90 -10.96 19.48
N SER A 198 -1.78 -11.99 18.63
CA SER A 198 -0.61 -12.86 18.56
C SER A 198 0.54 -12.33 17.71
N THR A 199 0.36 -11.19 17.04
CA THR A 199 1.30 -10.67 16.03
C THR A 199 1.75 -9.25 16.38
N LEU A 200 1.07 -8.25 15.82
CA LEU A 200 1.49 -6.86 15.77
C LEU A 200 0.82 -6.00 16.85
N LYS A 201 -0.13 -6.53 17.62
CA LYS A 201 -0.84 -5.78 18.68
C LYS A 201 0.08 -5.00 19.62
N PRO A 202 1.20 -5.54 20.13
CA PRO A 202 2.08 -4.77 21.01
C PRO A 202 2.78 -3.58 20.33
N TYR A 203 2.88 -3.59 18.99
CA TYR A 203 3.66 -2.62 18.21
C TYR A 203 2.78 -1.61 17.46
N GLY A 204 1.58 -2.00 17.06
CA GLY A 204 0.76 -1.22 16.13
C GLY A 204 1.14 -1.48 14.66
N MET A 205 0.55 -0.71 13.75
CA MET A 205 0.78 -0.82 12.31
C MET A 205 0.78 0.56 11.68
N ARG A 206 1.82 0.87 10.90
CA ARG A 206 2.00 2.17 10.28
C ARG A 206 2.22 2.03 8.78
N ILE A 207 1.25 2.51 7.99
CA ILE A 207 1.27 2.38 6.53
C ILE A 207 1.37 3.78 5.91
N PRO A 208 2.44 4.10 5.15
CA PRO A 208 2.52 5.36 4.45
C PRO A 208 1.40 5.52 3.42
N TYR A 209 0.82 6.72 3.33
CA TYR A 209 -0.02 7.11 2.20
C TYR A 209 0.47 8.42 1.57
N GLY A 210 0.23 8.56 0.28
CA GLY A 210 0.79 9.66 -0.49
C GLY A 210 0.10 9.91 -1.83
N ILE A 211 0.75 10.72 -2.66
CA ILE A 211 0.33 11.01 -4.03
C ILE A 211 1.48 10.79 -5.00
N PHE A 212 1.14 10.33 -6.21
CA PHE A 212 2.01 10.44 -7.38
C PHE A 212 1.52 11.63 -8.19
N SER A 213 2.35 12.66 -8.36
CA SER A 213 1.93 13.90 -9.04
C SER A 213 1.51 13.68 -10.50
N ASN A 214 1.97 12.61 -11.14
CA ASN A 214 1.59 12.25 -12.50
C ASN A 214 0.35 11.33 -12.60
N LEU A 215 -0.17 10.83 -11.48
CA LEU A 215 -1.29 9.87 -11.44
C LEU A 215 -2.42 10.34 -10.49
N SER A 216 -2.31 11.57 -9.99
CA SER A 216 -3.26 12.18 -9.07
C SER A 216 -4.55 12.52 -9.78
#